data_AF-A0A0B1RYG0-F1
#
_entry.id   AF-A0A0B1RYG0-F1
#
_cell.length_a   1.000
_cell.length_b   1.000
_cell.length_c   1.000
_cell.angle_alpha   90.00
_cell.angle_beta   90.00
_cell.angle_gamma   90.00
#
_symmetry.space_group_name_H-M   'P 1'
#
loop_
_entity.id
_entity.type
_entity.pdbx_description
1 polymer ?
#
loop_
_entity_poly.entity_id
_entity_poly.type
_entity_poly.pdbx_seq_one_letter_code
_entity_poly.pdbx_strand_id
1 'polypeptide(L)'
;MLSKNVHLMNWLPQMDLLYHPKTKAFITHAGYNSVQEAIHAGVPMICLALFGDQPKNAKVTEKLGISVNLKKTAISEEAVVAALQEVLDNERGSTQRENASLIMA
;
A
#
# COMPACT_ATOMS: atom_id res chain seq x y z
N MET A 1 5.85 18.07 17.74
CA MET A 1 4.87 17.13 18.32
C MET A 1 4.10 16.50 17.17
N LEU A 2 3.75 15.22 17.26
CA LEU A 2 2.89 14.57 16.26
C LEU A 2 1.45 15.08 16.40
N SER A 3 0.70 15.12 15.31
CA SER A 3 -0.71 15.49 15.30
C SER A 3 -1.56 14.42 15.99
N LYS A 4 -2.76 14.80 16.47
CA LYS A 4 -3.66 13.89 17.23
C LYS A 4 -4.14 12.66 16.46
N ASN A 5 -4.04 12.70 15.13
CA ASN A 5 -4.42 11.62 14.20
C ASN A 5 -3.25 10.72 13.80
N VAL A 6 -2.07 10.89 14.40
CA VAL A 6 -0.91 10.01 14.20
C VAL A 6 -0.69 9.19 15.45
N HIS A 7 -0.76 7.87 15.29
CA HIS A 7 -0.59 6.92 16.38
C HIS A 7 0.64 6.05 16.07
N LEU A 8 1.67 6.14 16.90
CA LEU A 8 2.86 5.29 16.80
C LEU A 8 2.68 4.04 17.64
N MET A 9 2.90 2.89 17.03
CA MET A 9 2.69 1.58 17.65
C MET A 9 3.82 0.66 17.23
N ASN A 10 4.38 -0.10 18.20
CA ASN A 10 5.46 -1.05 17.90
C ASN A 10 4.95 -2.28 17.14
N TRP A 11 3.69 -2.63 17.36
CA TRP A 11 3.01 -3.74 16.71
C TRP A 11 1.52 -3.47 16.66
N LEU A 12 0.87 -3.90 15.58
CA LEU A 12 -0.57 -3.78 15.36
C LEU A 12 -1.10 -5.07 14.72
N PRO A 13 -2.37 -5.41 14.96
CA PRO A 13 -3.03 -6.50 14.24
C PRO A 13 -3.29 -6.07 12.78
N GLN A 14 -2.27 -6.20 11.93
CA GLN A 14 -2.26 -5.68 10.56
C GLN A 14 -3.44 -6.18 9.74
N MET A 15 -3.75 -7.48 9.81
CA MET A 15 -4.89 -8.06 9.11
C MET A 15 -6.22 -7.40 9.51
N ASP A 16 -6.49 -7.26 10.81
CA ASP A 16 -7.72 -6.62 11.29
C ASP A 16 -7.82 -5.17 10.81
N LEU A 17 -6.69 -4.46 10.77
CA LEU A 17 -6.64 -3.10 10.24
C LEU A 17 -6.87 -3.06 8.73
N LEU A 18 -6.30 -3.99 7.96
CA LEU A 18 -6.50 -4.05 6.51
C LEU A 18 -7.97 -4.35 6.16
N TYR A 19 -8.63 -5.23 6.92
CA TYR A 19 -10.06 -5.53 6.74
C TYR A 19 -11.00 -4.47 7.32
N HIS A 20 -10.48 -3.48 8.04
CA HIS A 20 -11.33 -2.44 8.62
C HIS A 20 -11.89 -1.53 7.50
N PRO A 21 -13.21 -1.23 7.47
CA PRO A 21 -13.85 -0.52 6.36
C PRO A 21 -13.36 0.93 6.15
N LYS A 22 -12.67 1.50 7.15
CA LYS A 22 -12.06 2.84 7.06
C LYS A 22 -10.63 2.82 6.51
N THR A 23 -10.02 1.66 6.29
CA THR A 23 -8.70 1.57 5.68
C THR A 23 -8.80 1.87 4.20
N LYS A 24 -7.98 2.83 3.74
CA LYS A 24 -8.04 3.35 2.36
C LYS A 24 -6.78 3.10 1.56
N ALA A 25 -5.64 3.01 2.22
CA ALA A 25 -4.34 2.81 1.62
C ALA A 25 -3.40 2.11 2.60
N PHE A 26 -2.44 1.36 2.08
CA PHE A 26 -1.40 0.73 2.88
C PHE A 26 -0.01 1.05 2.34
N ILE A 27 0.79 1.79 3.11
CA ILE A 27 2.21 2.01 2.80
C ILE A 27 2.99 0.82 3.36
N THR A 28 3.69 0.09 2.50
CA THR A 28 4.35 -1.16 2.85
C THR A 28 5.74 -1.26 2.23
N HIS A 29 6.61 -2.05 2.84
CA HIS A 29 7.91 -2.39 2.27
C HIS A 29 7.80 -3.48 1.19
N ALA A 30 6.60 -3.90 0.80
CA ALA A 30 6.34 -4.95 -0.19
C ALA A 30 6.86 -6.34 0.20
N GLY A 31 6.88 -6.66 1.50
CA GLY A 31 7.09 -8.04 1.96
C GLY A 31 5.96 -8.94 1.48
N TYR A 32 6.29 -10.16 1.04
CA TYR A 32 5.34 -11.05 0.35
C TYR A 32 4.04 -11.28 1.13
N ASN A 33 4.13 -11.54 2.43
CA ASN A 33 2.95 -11.74 3.28
C ASN A 33 2.08 -10.48 3.34
N SER A 34 2.67 -9.31 3.57
CA SER A 34 1.92 -8.05 3.64
C SER A 34 1.26 -7.69 2.31
N VAL A 35 1.88 -8.04 1.18
CA VAL A 35 1.28 -7.91 -0.14
C VAL A 35 0.06 -8.83 -0.28
N GLN A 36 0.19 -10.10 0.12
CA GLN A 36 -0.94 -11.04 0.10
C GLN A 36 -2.10 -10.54 0.96
N GLU A 37 -1.84 -10.13 2.19
CA GLU A 37 -2.85 -9.61 3.12
C GLU A 37 -3.58 -8.39 2.53
N ALA A 38 -2.86 -7.47 1.90
CA ALA A 38 -3.45 -6.30 1.25
C ALA A 38 -4.34 -6.67 0.05
N ILE A 39 -3.91 -7.65 -0.77
CA ILE A 39 -4.70 -8.17 -1.89
C ILE A 39 -5.99 -8.81 -1.36
N HIS A 40 -5.90 -9.66 -0.33
CA HIS A 40 -7.05 -10.34 0.26
C HIS A 40 -8.04 -9.35 0.91
N ALA A 41 -7.56 -8.20 1.39
CA ALA A 41 -8.39 -7.14 1.94
C ALA A 41 -8.89 -6.14 0.89
N GLY A 42 -8.46 -6.25 -0.37
CA GLY A 42 -8.80 -5.30 -1.43
C GLY A 42 -8.25 -3.89 -1.18
N VAL A 43 -7.13 -3.77 -0.46
CA VAL A 43 -6.53 -2.48 -0.08
C VAL A 43 -5.38 -2.15 -1.03
N PRO A 44 -5.41 -0.98 -1.70
CA PRO A 44 -4.34 -0.56 -2.60
C PRO A 44 -3.09 -0.15 -1.82
N MET A 45 -1.93 -0.35 -2.43
CA MET A 45 -0.64 -0.22 -1.75
C MET A 45 0.21 0.93 -2.29
N ILE A 46 1.02 1.51 -1.40
CA ILE A 46 2.20 2.30 -1.77
C ILE A 46 3.43 1.51 -1.33
N CYS A 47 4.21 1.03 -2.29
CA CYS A 47 5.33 0.15 -2.03
C CYS A 47 6.64 0.95 -1.92
N LEU A 48 7.34 0.81 -0.80
CA LEU A 48 8.68 1.34 -0.56
C LEU A 48 9.63 0.18 -0.25
N ALA A 49 10.07 -0.52 -1.29
CA ALA A 49 10.95 -1.68 -1.12
C ALA A 49 12.30 -1.29 -0.50
N LEU A 50 12.76 -2.09 0.47
CA LEU A 50 13.98 -1.83 1.23
C LEU A 50 15.11 -2.80 0.88
N PHE A 51 14.85 -4.11 0.79
CA PHE A 51 15.85 -5.16 0.51
C PHE A 51 15.20 -6.51 0.13
N GLY A 52 16.02 -7.50 -0.24
CA GLY A 52 15.57 -8.87 -0.47
C GLY A 52 14.69 -9.01 -1.71
N ASP A 53 13.57 -9.72 -1.57
CA ASP A 53 12.57 -9.96 -2.62
C ASP A 53 11.60 -8.79 -2.84
N GLN A 54 11.57 -7.83 -1.91
CA GLN A 54 10.65 -6.70 -1.91
C GLN A 54 10.62 -5.89 -3.23
N PRO A 55 11.75 -5.57 -3.90
CA PRO A 55 11.71 -4.86 -5.17
C PRO A 55 11.01 -5.65 -6.29
N LYS A 56 11.15 -6.99 -6.27
CA LYS A 56 10.46 -7.87 -7.21
C LYS A 56 8.96 -7.87 -6.94
N ASN A 57 8.56 -8.00 -5.68
CA ASN A 57 7.15 -7.97 -5.28
C ASN A 57 6.50 -6.64 -5.66
N ALA A 58 7.13 -5.50 -5.34
CA ALA A 58 6.66 -4.18 -5.72
C ALA A 58 6.47 -4.05 -7.24
N LYS A 59 7.43 -4.54 -8.04
CA LYS A 59 7.33 -4.51 -9.51
C LYS A 59 6.18 -5.37 -10.04
N VAL A 60 5.85 -6.48 -9.37
CA VAL A 60 4.70 -7.32 -9.73
C VAL A 60 3.39 -6.61 -9.39
N THR A 61 3.26 -6.04 -8.18
CA THR A 61 2.04 -5.35 -7.76
C THR A 61 1.75 -4.11 -8.61
N GLU A 62 2.77 -3.37 -9.05
CA GLU A 62 2.62 -2.24 -9.97
C GLU A 62 2.15 -2.69 -11.36
N LYS A 63 2.69 -3.80 -11.89
CA LYS A 63 2.23 -4.38 -13.15
C LYS A 63 0.78 -4.87 -13.09
N LEU A 64 0.36 -5.37 -11.94
CA LEU A 64 -1.02 -5.76 -11.68
C LEU A 64 -1.95 -4.55 -11.45
N GLY A 65 -1.40 -3.33 -11.42
CA GLY A 65 -2.19 -2.12 -11.21
C GLY A 65 -2.83 -2.06 -9.83
N ILE A 66 -2.16 -2.58 -8.80
CA ILE A 66 -2.64 -2.58 -7.40
C ILE A 66 -1.72 -1.80 -6.44
N SER A 67 -0.62 -1.22 -6.95
CA SER A 67 0.27 -0.38 -6.15
C SER A 67 0.90 0.78 -6.91
N VAL A 68 1.27 1.81 -6.17
CA VAL A 68 2.22 2.87 -6.58
C VAL A 68 3.57 2.60 -5.93
N ASN A 69 4.65 2.59 -6.72
CA ASN A 69 5.97 2.23 -6.23
C ASN A 69 6.86 3.46 -6.02
N LEU A 70 7.35 3.64 -4.80
CA LEU A 70 8.36 4.64 -4.44
C LEU A 70 9.76 4.01 -4.41
N LYS A 71 10.75 4.79 -4.85
CA LYS A 71 12.16 4.40 -4.77
C LYS A 71 12.75 4.92 -3.46
N LYS A 72 13.35 4.04 -2.66
CA LYS A 72 14.07 4.39 -1.42
C LYS A 72 15.11 5.50 -1.61
N THR A 73 15.77 5.54 -2.77
CA THR A 73 16.80 6.54 -3.10
C THR A 73 16.25 7.91 -3.50
N ALA A 74 14.94 8.02 -3.73
CA ALA A 74 14.29 9.23 -4.22
C ALA A 74 13.02 9.54 -3.42
N ILE A 75 12.92 9.04 -2.18
CA ILE A 75 11.78 9.33 -1.32
C ILE A 75 11.88 10.76 -0.79
N SER A 76 10.78 11.50 -0.91
CA SER A 76 10.59 12.83 -0.35
C SER A 76 9.17 12.96 0.18
N GLU A 77 8.89 14.03 0.93
CA GLU A 77 7.53 14.33 1.38
C GLU A 77 6.58 14.46 0.18
N GLU A 78 6.99 15.18 -0.85
CA GLU A 78 6.21 15.41 -2.05
C GLU A 78 5.91 14.11 -2.80
N ALA A 79 6.89 13.21 -2.88
CA ALA A 79 6.71 11.90 -3.50
C ALA A 79 5.69 11.03 -2.73
N VAL A 80 5.73 11.04 -1.39
CA VAL A 80 4.77 10.30 -0.55
C VAL A 80 3.37 10.90 -0.67
N VAL A 81 3.25 12.22 -0.65
CA VAL A 81 1.97 12.93 -0.79
C VAL A 81 1.36 12.66 -2.16
N ALA A 82 2.15 12.72 -3.24
CA ALA A 82 1.68 12.44 -4.59
C ALA A 82 1.20 10.99 -4.74
N ALA A 83 1.96 10.02 -4.22
CA ALA A 83 1.56 8.61 -4.24
C ALA A 83 0.27 8.38 -3.43
N LEU A 84 0.11 9.06 -2.29
CA LEU A 84 -1.09 8.97 -1.48
C LEU A 84 -2.31 9.57 -2.19
N GLN A 85 -2.14 10.73 -2.85
CA GLN A 85 -3.19 11.34 -3.66
C GLN A 85 -3.62 10.41 -4.80
N GLU A 86 -2.68 9.75 -5.47
CA GLU A 86 -2.97 8.80 -6.54
C GLU A 86 -3.75 7.58 -6.05
N VAL A 87 -3.37 6.99 -4.92
CA VAL A 87 -4.07 5.83 -4.34
C VAL A 87 -5.44 6.19 -3.78
N LEU A 88 -5.60 7.41 -3.27
CA LEU A 88 -6.88 7.91 -2.75
C LEU A 88 -7.78 8.51 -3.83
N ASP A 89 -7.30 8.69 -5.05
CA ASP A 89 -8.07 9.18 -6.18
C ASP A 89 -9.28 8.28 -6.47
N ASN A 90 -10.39 8.89 -6.89
CA ASN A 90 -11.65 8.17 -7.11
C ASN A 90 -11.58 7.23 -8.31
N GLU A 91 -10.83 7.57 -9.36
CA GLU A 91 -10.73 6.74 -10.55
C GLU A 91 -9.61 5.71 -10.36
N ARG A 92 -8.36 6.18 -10.17
CA ARG A 92 -7.20 5.28 -10.07
C ARG A 92 -7.26 4.39 -8.85
N GLY A 93 -7.60 4.95 -7.69
CA GLY A 93 -7.74 4.19 -6.45
C GLY A 93 -8.87 3.17 -6.52
N SER A 94 -9.98 3.47 -7.22
CA SER A 94 -11.06 2.50 -7.42
C SER A 94 -10.62 1.34 -8.29
N THR A 95 -9.95 1.62 -9.41
CA THR A 95 -9.38 0.59 -10.28
C THR A 95 -8.37 -0.29 -9.54
N GLN A 96 -7.51 0.28 -8.70
CA GLN A 96 -6.56 -0.49 -7.88
C GLN A 96 -7.27 -1.43 -6.90
N ARG A 97 -8.35 -0.96 -6.24
CA ARG A 97 -9.19 -1.78 -5.34
C ARG A 97 -9.90 -2.91 -6.08
N GLU A 98 -10.42 -2.61 -7.27
CA GLU A 98 -11.07 -3.60 -8.13
C GLU A 98 -10.08 -4.67 -8.60
N ASN A 99 -8.92 -4.26 -9.12
CA ASN A 99 -7.85 -5.17 -9.54
C ASN A 99 -7.39 -6.09 -8.40
N ALA A 100 -7.24 -5.55 -7.19
CA ALA A 100 -6.89 -6.35 -6.01
C ALA A 100 -7.97 -7.40 -5.69
N SER A 101 -9.23 -7.02 -5.81
CA SER A 101 -10.37 -7.92 -5.58
C SER A 101 -10.48 -9.02 -6.64
N LEU A 102 -10.13 -8.72 -7.90
CA LEU A 102 -10.17 -9.68 -9.02
C LEU A 102 -9.07 -10.74 -8.96
N ILE A 103 -7.91 -10.45 -8.35
CA ILE A 103 -6.83 -11.45 -8.17
C ILE A 103 -7.29 -12.62 -7.29
N MET A 104 -8.30 -12.39 -6.44
CA MET A 104 -8.84 -13.37 -5.50
C MET A 104 -10.05 -14.14 -6.04
N ALA A 105 -10.57 -13.78 -7.21
CA ALA A 105 -11.73 -14.43 -7.86
C ALA A 105 -11.30 -15.63 -8.71
#